data_AF-A0A5M5ZMV7-F1
#
_entry.id   AF-A0A5M5ZMV7-F1
#
_cell.length_a   1.000
_cell.length_b   1.000
_cell.length_c   1.000
_cell.angle_alpha   90.00
_cell.angle_beta   90.00
_cell.angle_gamma   90.00
#
_symmetry.space_group_name_H-M   'P 1'
#
loop_
_entity.id
_entity.type
_entity.pdbx_description
1 polymer ?
#
loop_
_entity_poly.entity_id
_entity_poly.type
_entity_poly.pdbx_seq_one_letter_code
_entity_poly.pdbx_strand_id
1 'polypeptide(L)'
;MANVLEIIKNEITQDYYKNNFPNDGQRFVAWYMRNIHLLDQRQAKDAITDGANDKQIDAVYIDEDEQKIYIVQGKYYLGESVDATPVREVISAWSQFSNLAQLQENANSKLKTKISEIATALEDDSYCVCFELITTSIFTDAAMDDIHSFQTKLSEEDDAELNYSTQFSVVDKQGLEDAYSCVIEQTNPTLNHTIKLEAGKYMTTELGATSVIVAAMPLKECIKLPGIKDGSLFQKNVRQSLGINNTVNKKIKKTINDPNKCGDFFFFHNGITAICNKIEECGNGEFKLYGLN
;
A
#
# COMPACT_ATOMS: atom_id res chain seq x y z
N MET A 1 10.73 -15.05 17.44
CA MET A 1 11.17 -13.84 16.70
C MET A 1 11.38 -12.72 17.70
N ALA A 2 12.36 -11.85 17.47
CA ALA A 2 12.51 -10.65 18.30
C ALA A 2 11.26 -9.76 18.15
N ASN A 3 10.84 -9.13 19.24
CA ASN A 3 9.68 -8.23 19.23
C ASN A 3 9.99 -7.03 18.29
N VAL A 4 9.08 -6.66 17.38
CA VAL A 4 9.32 -5.56 16.42
C VAL A 4 9.72 -4.27 17.12
N LEU A 5 9.20 -4.02 18.33
CA LEU A 5 9.55 -2.84 19.10
C LEU A 5 10.99 -2.86 19.57
N GLU A 6 11.54 -4.02 19.94
CA GLU A 6 12.96 -4.15 20.28
C GLU A 6 13.85 -3.92 19.06
N ILE A 7 13.42 -4.42 17.90
CA ILE A 7 14.09 -4.18 16.62
C ILE A 7 14.11 -2.68 16.33
N ILE A 8 12.95 -2.03 16.34
CA ILE A 8 12.82 -0.58 16.12
C ILE A 8 13.72 0.17 17.10
N LYS A 9 13.63 -0.09 18.42
CA LYS A 9 14.46 0.57 19.44
C LYS A 9 15.95 0.45 19.16
N ASN A 10 16.40 -0.72 18.72
CA ASN A 10 17.82 -0.94 18.44
C ASN A 10 18.23 -0.27 17.13
N GLU A 11 17.44 -0.42 16.07
CA GLU A 11 17.78 0.07 14.74
C GLU A 11 17.76 1.58 14.64
N ILE A 12 16.80 2.28 15.25
CA ILE A 12 16.76 3.75 15.24
C ILE A 12 17.99 4.38 15.92
N THR A 13 18.77 3.60 16.68
CA THR A 13 20.01 4.08 17.30
C THR A 13 21.25 3.92 16.43
N GLN A 14 21.12 3.34 15.23
CA GLN A 14 22.22 3.22 14.28
C GLN A 14 22.65 4.59 13.73
N ASP A 15 23.90 4.68 13.29
CA ASP A 15 24.54 5.94 12.86
C ASP A 15 23.74 6.67 11.78
N TYR A 16 23.17 5.93 10.80
CA TYR A 16 22.33 6.53 9.78
C TYR A 16 21.18 7.34 10.38
N TYR A 17 20.42 6.77 11.31
CA TYR A 17 19.26 7.45 11.90
C TYR A 17 19.67 8.58 12.84
N LYS A 18 20.69 8.38 13.68
CA LYS A 18 21.20 9.41 14.59
C LYS A 18 21.77 10.63 13.87
N ASN A 19 22.46 10.41 12.75
CA ASN A 19 23.12 11.48 12.01
C ASN A 19 22.15 12.27 11.12
N ASN A 20 20.99 11.71 10.76
CA ASN A 20 20.03 12.35 9.85
C ASN A 20 18.77 12.86 10.55
N PHE A 21 18.38 12.29 11.70
CA PHE A 21 17.14 12.62 12.39
C PHE A 21 17.38 12.94 13.88
N PRO A 22 16.91 14.09 14.37
CA PRO A 22 17.29 14.67 15.66
C PRO A 22 16.65 13.98 16.87
N ASN A 23 15.44 13.42 16.73
CA ASN A 23 14.68 12.82 17.81
C ASN A 23 14.16 11.43 17.43
N ASP A 24 13.76 10.63 18.43
CA ASP A 24 13.35 9.24 18.21
C ASP A 24 12.03 9.12 17.44
N GLY A 25 11.14 10.11 17.51
CA GLY A 25 9.94 10.19 16.69
C GLY A 25 10.26 10.25 15.19
N GLN A 26 11.13 11.19 14.78
CA GLN A 26 11.60 11.27 13.39
C GLN A 26 12.32 10.00 12.95
N ARG A 27 13.14 9.41 13.83
CA ARG A 27 13.87 8.18 13.51
C ARG A 27 12.92 7.01 13.31
N PHE A 28 11.83 6.94 14.08
CA PHE A 28 10.80 5.92 13.90
C PHE A 28 10.04 6.09 12.59
N VAL A 29 9.60 7.30 12.24
CA VAL A 29 8.96 7.54 10.94
C VAL A 29 9.91 7.16 9.81
N ALA A 30 11.18 7.59 9.87
CA ALA A 30 12.19 7.20 8.89
C ALA A 30 12.43 5.69 8.84
N TRP A 31 12.40 4.99 9.99
CA TRP A 31 12.51 3.54 10.04
C TRP A 31 11.32 2.87 9.36
N TYR A 32 10.11 3.37 9.59
CA TYR A 32 8.90 2.87 8.95
C TYR A 32 8.94 3.08 7.44
N MET A 33 9.34 4.27 6.97
CA MET A 33 9.51 4.53 5.54
C MET A 33 10.52 3.57 4.89
N ARG A 34 11.62 3.22 5.57
CA ARG A 34 12.63 2.32 5.03
C ARG A 34 12.22 0.85 5.06
N ASN A 35 11.59 0.41 6.13
CA ASN A 35 11.37 -1.02 6.37
C ASN A 35 9.98 -1.48 5.96
N ILE A 36 8.98 -0.61 5.95
CA ILE A 36 7.61 -0.95 5.55
C ILE A 36 7.34 -0.47 4.13
N HIS A 37 7.70 0.77 3.80
CA HIS A 37 7.62 1.31 2.43
C HIS A 37 8.86 1.00 1.56
N LEU A 38 9.81 0.23 2.09
CA LEU A 38 10.99 -0.28 1.38
C LEU A 38 11.89 0.80 0.73
N LEU A 39 11.83 2.03 1.24
CA LEU A 39 12.61 3.14 0.71
C LEU A 39 14.10 3.00 1.04
N ASP A 40 14.95 3.43 0.09
CA ASP A 40 16.37 3.58 0.37
C ASP A 40 16.65 4.74 1.35
N GLN A 41 17.91 4.87 1.78
CA GLN A 41 18.30 5.91 2.73
C GLN A 41 18.08 7.35 2.22
N ARG A 42 18.25 7.59 0.92
CA ARG A 42 18.05 8.94 0.35
C ARG A 42 16.57 9.24 0.20
N GLN A 43 15.80 8.29 -0.33
CA GLN A 43 14.35 8.39 -0.46
C GLN A 43 13.69 8.60 0.89
N ALA A 44 14.03 7.81 1.91
CA ALA A 44 13.46 7.96 3.25
C ALA A 44 13.78 9.34 3.86
N LYS A 45 15.01 9.83 3.69
CA LYS A 45 15.40 11.16 4.19
C LYS A 45 14.64 12.29 3.49
N ASP A 46 14.43 12.17 2.19
CA ASP A 46 13.69 13.12 1.37
C ASP A 46 12.18 13.11 1.70
N ALA A 47 11.64 11.94 2.05
CA ALA A 47 10.25 11.78 2.45
C ALA A 47 9.92 12.46 3.79
N ILE A 48 10.86 12.57 4.73
CA ILE A 48 10.59 13.16 6.06
C ILE A 48 10.39 14.68 5.98
N THR A 49 9.19 15.12 6.34
CA THR A 49 8.77 16.53 6.41
C THR A 49 8.69 17.06 7.85
N ASP A 50 8.81 16.20 8.87
CA ASP A 50 8.73 16.55 10.30
C ASP A 50 9.63 17.73 10.70
N GLY A 51 9.06 18.62 11.52
CA GLY A 51 9.71 19.83 12.04
C GLY A 51 8.73 20.98 12.27
N ALA A 52 9.23 22.12 12.77
CA ALA A 52 8.36 23.28 13.01
C ALA A 52 7.54 23.66 11.78
N ASN A 53 6.21 23.74 11.94
CA ASN A 53 5.23 23.97 10.88
C ASN A 53 5.12 22.87 9.82
N ASP A 54 5.28 21.61 10.21
CA ASP A 54 4.97 20.41 9.41
C ASP A 54 3.48 20.09 9.27
N LYS A 55 2.60 20.83 9.94
CA LYS A 55 1.13 20.64 9.88
C LYS A 55 0.69 19.21 10.28
N GLN A 56 1.44 18.55 11.17
CA GLN A 56 1.22 17.14 11.57
C GLN A 56 1.47 16.12 10.44
N ILE A 57 2.23 16.51 9.41
CA ILE A 57 2.64 15.64 8.31
C ILE A 57 4.12 15.35 8.49
N ASP A 58 4.44 14.18 9.02
CA ASP A 58 5.80 13.81 9.41
C ASP A 58 6.59 13.27 8.21
N ALA A 59 5.91 12.62 7.27
CA ALA A 59 6.48 12.22 5.99
C ALA A 59 5.47 12.23 4.83
N VAL A 60 5.99 12.42 3.62
CA VAL A 60 5.25 12.26 2.36
C VAL A 60 6.07 11.41 1.39
N TYR A 61 5.44 10.41 0.78
CA TYR A 61 6.04 9.57 -0.25
C TYR A 61 5.06 9.35 -1.39
N ILE A 62 5.50 9.58 -2.63
CA ILE A 62 4.71 9.30 -3.83
C ILE A 62 5.27 8.03 -4.45
N ASP A 63 4.43 7.01 -4.48
CA ASP A 63 4.71 5.75 -5.15
C ASP A 63 4.10 5.80 -6.54
N GLU A 64 4.94 6.03 -7.55
CA GLU A 64 4.51 6.12 -8.95
C GLU A 64 4.03 4.77 -9.49
N ASP A 65 4.61 3.66 -9.02
CA ASP A 65 4.25 2.30 -9.44
C ASP A 65 2.87 1.90 -8.90
N GLU A 66 2.58 2.27 -7.64
CA GLU A 66 1.30 2.05 -7.00
C GLU A 66 0.25 3.12 -7.32
N GLN A 67 0.66 4.24 -7.94
CA GLN A 67 -0.12 5.46 -8.09
C GLN A 67 -0.73 5.91 -6.76
N LYS A 68 0.11 5.97 -5.73
CA LYS A 68 -0.30 6.34 -4.36
C LYS A 68 0.53 7.44 -3.77
N ILE A 69 -0.15 8.33 -3.07
CA ILE A 69 0.46 9.40 -2.29
C ILE A 69 0.28 9.05 -0.82
N TYR A 70 1.36 8.63 -0.18
CA TYR A 70 1.41 8.34 1.25
C TYR A 70 1.68 9.60 2.05
N ILE A 71 0.79 9.91 2.99
CA ILE A 71 0.93 11.01 3.95
C ILE A 71 0.96 10.36 5.33
N VAL A 72 2.10 10.43 5.99
CA VAL A 72 2.36 9.65 7.21
C VAL A 72 2.50 10.58 8.40
N GLN A 73 1.78 10.27 9.47
CA GLN A 73 1.94 10.87 10.79
C GLN A 73 2.35 9.79 11.78
N GLY A 74 3.47 10.01 12.48
CA GLY A 74 4.02 9.10 13.47
C GLY A 74 3.83 9.58 14.89
N LYS A 75 3.38 8.69 15.76
CA LYS A 75 3.37 8.92 17.22
C LYS A 75 4.22 7.85 17.89
N TYR A 76 5.42 8.26 18.33
CA TYR A 76 6.40 7.38 18.95
C TYR A 76 6.34 7.45 20.48
N TYR A 77 6.20 6.29 21.14
CA TYR A 77 6.37 6.08 22.60
C TYR A 77 5.61 7.06 23.51
N LEU A 78 4.27 7.06 23.42
CA LEU A 78 3.39 7.81 24.32
C LEU A 78 2.91 7.03 25.56
N GLY A 79 3.30 5.77 25.71
CA GLY A 79 2.80 4.87 26.75
C GLY A 79 2.22 3.58 26.16
N GLU A 80 1.41 2.85 26.92
CA GLU A 80 0.76 1.64 26.42
C GLU A 80 -0.28 1.94 25.32
N SER A 81 -0.98 3.07 25.43
CA SER A 81 -2.06 3.43 24.50
C SER A 81 -2.00 4.86 23.97
N VAL A 82 -2.63 5.05 22.81
CA VAL A 82 -2.90 6.35 22.17
C VAL A 82 -4.39 6.62 22.23
N ASP A 83 -4.76 7.75 22.80
CA ASP A 83 -6.15 8.18 22.93
C ASP A 83 -6.65 8.93 21.68
N ALA A 84 -7.91 9.35 21.66
CA ALA A 84 -8.58 9.93 20.49
C ALA A 84 -7.98 11.28 20.01
N THR A 85 -7.26 12.01 20.86
CA THR A 85 -6.74 13.34 20.52
C THR A 85 -5.76 13.32 19.33
N PRO A 86 -4.70 12.49 19.31
CA PRO A 86 -3.87 12.28 18.13
C PRO A 86 -4.63 11.93 16.84
N VAL A 87 -5.67 11.10 16.92
CA VAL A 87 -6.50 10.76 15.76
C VAL A 87 -7.17 12.02 15.20
N ARG A 88 -7.76 12.84 16.08
CA ARG A 88 -8.40 14.11 15.69
C ARG A 88 -7.41 15.13 15.10
N GLU A 89 -6.16 15.13 15.54
CA GLU A 89 -5.11 15.96 14.95
C GLU A 89 -4.86 15.56 13.48
N VAL A 90 -4.76 14.26 13.19
CA VAL A 90 -4.58 13.73 11.83
C VAL A 90 -5.77 14.11 10.95
N ILE A 91 -6.99 13.93 11.47
CA ILE A 91 -8.23 14.27 10.76
C ILE A 91 -8.27 15.76 10.42
N SER A 92 -7.78 16.62 11.33
CA SER A 92 -7.69 18.07 11.08
C SER A 92 -6.60 18.44 10.08
N ALA A 93 -5.52 17.66 9.97
CA ALA A 93 -4.50 17.86 8.93
C ALA A 93 -5.04 17.39 7.57
N TRP A 94 -5.75 16.27 7.55
CA TRP A 94 -6.44 15.73 6.38
C TRP A 94 -7.44 16.72 5.78
N SER A 95 -8.29 17.36 6.59
CA SER A 95 -9.28 18.31 6.07
C SER A 95 -8.65 19.50 5.33
N GLN A 96 -7.40 19.85 5.68
CA GLN A 96 -6.62 20.88 4.99
C GLN A 96 -6.06 20.42 3.64
N PHE A 97 -5.93 19.11 3.40
CA PHE A 97 -5.47 18.58 2.10
C PHE A 97 -6.44 18.85 0.95
N SER A 98 -7.72 19.07 1.25
CA SER A 98 -8.70 19.55 0.27
C SER A 98 -8.30 20.89 -0.36
N ASN A 99 -7.42 21.67 0.30
CA ASN A 99 -6.90 22.93 -0.20
C ASN A 99 -5.38 22.99 -0.04
N LEU A 100 -4.66 22.39 -1.00
CA LEU A 100 -3.19 22.39 -1.01
C LEU A 100 -2.57 23.79 -0.94
N ALA A 101 -3.21 24.80 -1.54
CA ALA A 101 -2.72 26.18 -1.47
C ALA A 101 -2.73 26.71 -0.02
N GLN A 102 -3.82 26.47 0.72
CA GLN A 102 -3.91 26.81 2.13
C GLN A 102 -2.96 25.98 2.99
N LEU A 103 -2.80 24.69 2.69
CA LEU A 103 -1.86 23.82 3.40
C LEU A 103 -0.41 24.32 3.25
N GLN A 104 -0.06 24.84 2.07
CA GLN A 104 1.24 25.41 1.77
C GLN A 104 1.51 26.71 2.56
N GLU A 105 0.47 27.43 2.97
CA GLU A 105 0.61 28.62 3.81
C GLU A 105 1.16 28.27 5.18
N ASN A 106 2.24 28.95 5.56
CA ASN A 106 2.98 28.72 6.80
C ASN A 106 3.57 27.31 6.95
N ALA A 107 3.55 26.45 5.92
CA ALA A 107 4.26 25.17 5.95
C ALA A 107 5.78 25.35 5.94
N ASN A 108 6.50 24.37 6.50
CA ASN A 108 7.95 24.33 6.44
C ASN A 108 8.47 24.07 5.00
N SER A 109 9.75 24.32 4.74
CA SER A 109 10.30 24.22 3.38
C SER A 109 10.24 22.81 2.79
N LYS A 110 10.40 21.78 3.62
CA LYS A 110 10.34 20.38 3.17
C LYS A 110 8.93 20.02 2.72
N LEU A 111 7.94 20.34 3.55
CA LEU A 111 6.53 20.09 3.24
C LEU A 111 6.08 20.89 2.02
N LYS A 112 6.53 22.14 1.84
CA LYS A 112 6.22 22.94 0.64
C LYS A 112 6.69 22.27 -0.67
N THR A 113 7.88 21.67 -0.65
CA THR A 113 8.37 20.88 -1.78
C THR A 113 7.45 19.69 -2.05
N LYS A 114 7.10 18.92 -1.01
CA LYS A 114 6.20 17.76 -1.14
C LYS A 114 4.79 18.12 -1.57
N ILE A 115 4.21 19.22 -1.09
CA ILE A 115 2.91 19.72 -1.55
C ILE A 115 2.94 20.03 -3.05
N SER A 116 4.06 20.56 -3.56
CA SER A 116 4.20 20.85 -4.99
C SER A 116 4.25 19.56 -5.81
N GLU A 117 4.99 18.54 -5.33
CA GLU A 117 5.02 17.21 -5.96
C GLU A 117 3.64 16.54 -5.94
N ILE A 118 2.92 16.61 -4.82
CA ILE A 118 1.55 16.10 -4.67
C ILE A 118 0.61 16.79 -5.65
N ALA A 119 0.69 18.12 -5.77
CA ALA A 119 -0.16 18.88 -6.69
C ALA A 119 0.03 18.42 -8.14
N THR A 120 1.28 18.12 -8.55
CA THR A 120 1.57 17.56 -9.87
C THR A 120 1.04 16.13 -10.02
N ALA A 121 1.21 15.27 -9.01
CA ALA A 121 0.71 13.89 -9.07
C ALA A 121 -0.84 13.83 -9.16
N LEU A 122 -1.54 14.73 -8.47
CA LEU A 122 -3.00 14.84 -8.49
C LEU A 122 -3.56 15.46 -9.77
N GLU A 123 -2.73 15.86 -10.74
CA GLU A 123 -3.20 16.15 -12.10
C GLU A 123 -3.70 14.87 -12.81
N ASP A 124 -3.25 13.70 -12.35
CA ASP A 124 -3.70 12.37 -12.77
C ASP A 124 -4.73 11.80 -11.76
N ASP A 125 -5.95 11.55 -12.23
CA ASP A 125 -7.09 11.09 -11.41
C ASP A 125 -6.97 9.62 -10.97
N SER A 126 -5.97 8.89 -11.47
CA SER A 126 -5.67 7.54 -11.04
C SER A 126 -4.96 7.46 -9.68
N TYR A 127 -4.38 8.56 -9.20
CA TYR A 127 -3.71 8.59 -7.91
C TYR A 127 -4.67 8.46 -6.73
N CYS A 128 -4.26 7.67 -5.75
CA CYS A 128 -4.95 7.53 -4.46
C CYS A 128 -4.14 8.18 -3.35
N VAL A 129 -4.78 9.02 -2.54
CA VAL A 129 -4.14 9.64 -1.38
C VAL A 129 -4.39 8.78 -0.14
N CYS A 130 -3.32 8.18 0.40
CA CYS A 130 -3.36 7.30 1.55
C CYS A 130 -2.75 7.98 2.78
N PHE A 131 -3.59 8.24 3.77
CA PHE A 131 -3.19 8.78 5.06
C PHE A 131 -2.87 7.64 6.02
N GLU A 132 -1.70 7.66 6.62
CA GLU A 132 -1.24 6.65 7.57
C GLU A 132 -0.94 7.27 8.92
N LEU A 133 -1.69 6.86 9.95
CA LEU A 133 -1.32 7.13 11.34
C LEU A 133 -0.59 5.91 11.91
N ILE A 134 0.70 6.07 12.19
CA ILE A 134 1.57 5.00 12.69
C ILE A 134 1.94 5.21 14.15
N THR A 135 1.90 4.15 14.96
CA THR A 135 2.24 4.23 16.38
C THR A 135 2.83 2.92 16.91
N THR A 136 3.68 3.02 17.91
CA THR A 136 4.26 1.87 18.64
C THR A 136 3.38 1.37 19.79
N SER A 137 2.22 1.99 20.00
CA SER A 137 1.26 1.72 21.08
C SER A 137 -0.03 1.13 20.50
N ILE A 138 -0.99 0.73 21.35
CA ILE A 138 -2.34 0.35 20.91
C ILE A 138 -3.27 1.58 20.92
N PHE A 139 -4.32 1.59 20.10
CA PHE A 139 -5.35 2.62 20.19
C PHE A 139 -6.37 2.28 21.31
N THR A 140 -6.86 3.30 22.01
CA THR A 140 -7.99 3.13 22.94
C THR A 140 -9.30 2.88 22.16
N ASP A 141 -10.32 2.32 22.82
CA ASP A 141 -11.64 2.15 22.22
C ASP A 141 -12.20 3.48 21.68
N ALA A 142 -12.03 4.57 22.43
CA ALA A 142 -12.44 5.90 22.00
C ALA A 142 -11.68 6.39 20.75
N ALA A 143 -10.38 6.08 20.63
CA ALA A 143 -9.61 6.38 19.43
C ALA A 143 -10.09 5.54 18.24
N MET A 144 -10.39 4.26 18.46
CA MET A 144 -10.92 3.35 17.43
C MET A 144 -12.30 3.80 16.92
N ASP A 145 -13.17 4.27 17.80
CA ASP A 145 -14.47 4.84 17.43
C ASP A 145 -14.31 6.08 16.52
N ASP A 146 -13.37 6.99 16.84
CA ASP A 146 -13.06 8.16 16.02
C ASP A 146 -12.45 7.73 14.66
N ILE A 147 -11.57 6.72 14.64
CA ILE A 147 -10.98 6.15 13.42
C ILE A 147 -12.06 5.57 12.51
N HIS A 148 -12.95 4.72 13.04
CA HIS A 148 -14.03 4.10 12.26
C HIS A 148 -15.03 5.12 11.72
N SER A 149 -15.37 6.12 12.55
CA SER A 149 -16.22 7.24 12.15
C SER A 149 -15.61 8.00 10.97
N PHE A 150 -14.30 8.21 11.00
CA PHE A 150 -13.58 8.90 9.93
C PHE A 150 -13.46 8.06 8.66
N GLN A 151 -13.12 6.77 8.76
CA GLN A 151 -13.08 5.86 7.61
C GLN A 151 -14.43 5.77 6.90
N THR A 152 -15.52 5.81 7.66
CA THR A 152 -16.88 5.81 7.11
C THR A 152 -17.14 7.09 6.31
N LYS A 153 -16.83 8.26 6.88
CA LYS A 153 -16.97 9.56 6.21
C LYS A 153 -16.18 9.64 4.90
N LEU A 154 -14.92 9.21 4.91
CA LEU A 154 -14.08 9.16 3.70
C LEU A 154 -14.74 8.34 2.59
N SER A 155 -15.31 7.19 2.95
CA SER A 155 -15.99 6.33 1.98
C SER A 155 -17.29 6.90 1.42
N GLU A 156 -17.92 7.85 2.13
CA GLU A 156 -19.12 8.57 1.70
C GLU A 156 -18.78 9.82 0.88
N GLU A 157 -17.69 10.52 1.20
CA GLU A 157 -17.23 11.75 0.52
C GLU A 157 -16.51 11.47 -0.80
N ASP A 158 -15.83 10.32 -0.94
CA ASP A 158 -15.24 9.81 -2.19
C ASP A 158 -16.27 9.72 -3.35
N ASP A 159 -17.58 9.67 -3.05
CA ASP A 159 -18.65 9.57 -4.05
C ASP A 159 -19.19 10.94 -4.53
N ALA A 160 -18.75 12.08 -3.94
CA ALA A 160 -19.45 13.36 -4.11
C ALA A 160 -18.61 14.55 -4.64
N GLU A 161 -17.33 14.74 -4.26
CA GLU A 161 -16.67 16.06 -4.51
C GLU A 161 -15.16 16.05 -4.87
N LEU A 162 -14.42 14.94 -4.75
CA LEU A 162 -12.97 14.90 -5.03
C LEU A 162 -12.63 14.21 -6.37
N ASN A 163 -11.65 14.73 -7.11
CA ASN A 163 -11.16 14.14 -8.37
C ASN A 163 -10.19 12.96 -8.16
N TYR A 164 -9.90 12.58 -6.91
CA TYR A 164 -8.97 11.52 -6.55
C TYR A 164 -9.55 10.70 -5.40
N SER A 165 -9.18 9.42 -5.31
CA SER A 165 -9.63 8.55 -4.22
C SER A 165 -8.83 8.78 -2.94
N THR A 166 -9.47 8.64 -1.78
CA THR A 166 -8.80 8.80 -0.48
C THR A 166 -8.89 7.54 0.37
N GLN A 167 -7.86 7.31 1.18
CA GLN A 167 -7.81 6.20 2.11
C GLN A 167 -7.20 6.65 3.44
N PHE A 168 -7.72 6.11 4.54
CA PHE A 168 -7.13 6.26 5.86
C PHE A 168 -6.81 4.89 6.49
N SER A 169 -5.54 4.69 6.79
CA SER A 169 -4.97 3.51 7.40
C SER A 169 -4.37 3.86 8.76
N VAL A 170 -4.54 2.97 9.73
CA VAL A 170 -3.92 3.08 11.04
C VAL A 170 -3.04 1.86 11.27
N VAL A 171 -1.80 2.10 11.70
CA VAL A 171 -0.83 1.04 11.96
C VAL A 171 -0.41 1.16 13.42
N ASP A 172 -1.07 0.37 14.26
CA ASP A 172 -0.74 0.26 15.68
C ASP A 172 0.40 -0.72 15.90
N LYS A 173 0.70 -1.03 17.17
CA LYS A 173 1.72 -2.01 17.52
C LYS A 173 1.53 -3.36 16.80
N GLN A 174 0.32 -3.90 16.75
CA GLN A 174 0.08 -5.19 16.08
C GLN A 174 0.23 -5.04 14.56
N GLY A 175 -0.30 -3.95 14.00
CA GLY A 175 -0.14 -3.62 12.59
C GLY A 175 1.33 -3.50 12.17
N LEU A 176 2.21 -2.95 13.02
CA LEU A 176 3.65 -2.89 12.79
C LEU A 176 4.29 -4.29 12.81
N GLU A 177 3.92 -5.13 13.78
CA GLU A 177 4.40 -6.51 13.86
C GLU A 177 4.01 -7.30 12.61
N ASP A 178 2.76 -7.14 12.18
CA ASP A 178 2.22 -7.81 11.00
C ASP A 178 2.93 -7.30 9.73
N ALA A 179 2.97 -5.99 9.51
CA ALA A 179 3.58 -5.37 8.34
C ALA A 179 5.08 -5.70 8.23
N TYR A 180 5.81 -5.66 9.34
CA TYR A 180 7.24 -5.99 9.36
C TYR A 180 7.49 -7.49 9.12
N SER A 181 6.64 -8.36 9.68
CA SER A 181 6.70 -9.80 9.41
C SER A 181 6.42 -10.09 7.93
N CYS A 182 5.46 -9.41 7.32
CA CYS A 182 5.18 -9.50 5.89
C CYS A 182 6.41 -9.17 5.03
N VAL A 183 7.17 -8.14 5.40
CA VAL A 183 8.39 -7.73 4.70
C VAL A 183 9.53 -8.75 4.90
N ILE A 184 9.75 -9.26 6.11
CA ILE A 184 10.80 -10.26 6.37
C ILE A 184 10.46 -11.61 5.73
N GLU A 185 9.20 -12.02 5.79
CA GLU A 185 8.70 -13.29 5.24
C GLU A 185 8.49 -13.23 3.72
N GLN A 186 9.14 -12.30 3.01
CA GLN A 186 9.29 -12.30 1.54
C GLN A 186 10.09 -13.53 1.03
N THR A 187 9.85 -14.72 1.55
CA THR A 187 10.14 -15.96 0.82
C THR A 187 9.05 -16.12 -0.23
N ASN A 188 9.37 -15.85 -1.51
CA ASN A 188 8.46 -16.11 -2.62
C ASN A 188 8.04 -17.58 -2.60
N PRO A 189 6.77 -17.91 -2.33
CA PRO A 189 6.30 -19.28 -2.45
C PRO A 189 6.30 -19.62 -3.94
N THR A 190 7.31 -20.38 -4.38
CA THR A 190 7.40 -20.79 -5.77
C THR A 190 6.46 -21.95 -6.04
N LEU A 191 5.53 -21.77 -6.96
CA LEU A 191 4.53 -22.78 -7.32
C LEU A 191 4.89 -23.47 -8.64
N ASN A 192 4.85 -24.80 -8.68
CA ASN A 192 4.80 -25.54 -9.94
C ASN A 192 3.33 -25.85 -10.27
N HIS A 193 2.83 -25.37 -11.40
CA HIS A 193 1.43 -25.56 -11.78
C HIS A 193 1.24 -25.77 -13.28
N THR A 194 0.23 -26.56 -13.64
CA THR A 194 -0.15 -26.77 -15.02
C THR A 194 -1.44 -26.01 -15.30
N ILE A 195 -1.41 -25.13 -16.29
CA ILE A 195 -2.58 -24.41 -16.79
C ILE A 195 -3.00 -24.98 -18.13
N LYS A 196 -4.31 -24.93 -18.41
CA LYS A 196 -4.88 -25.30 -19.69
C LYS A 196 -5.53 -24.08 -20.33
N LEU A 197 -5.01 -23.67 -21.47
CA LEU A 197 -5.44 -22.49 -22.20
C LEU A 197 -6.34 -22.88 -23.38
N GLU A 198 -7.38 -22.08 -23.60
CA GLU A 198 -8.35 -22.31 -24.68
C GLU A 198 -7.73 -21.89 -26.03
N ALA A 199 -7.82 -22.76 -27.03
CA ALA A 199 -7.30 -22.47 -28.37
C ALA A 199 -7.91 -21.18 -28.94
N GLY A 200 -7.06 -20.31 -29.50
CA GLY A 200 -7.48 -19.00 -30.02
C GLY A 200 -7.63 -17.90 -28.97
N LYS A 201 -7.41 -18.18 -27.68
CA LYS A 201 -7.44 -17.20 -26.58
C LYS A 201 -6.08 -17.00 -25.90
N TYR A 202 -5.01 -17.51 -26.49
CA TYR A 202 -3.65 -17.24 -26.03
C TYR A 202 -2.71 -17.04 -27.20
N MET A 203 -1.59 -16.36 -26.92
CA MET A 203 -0.46 -16.20 -27.82
C MET A 203 0.83 -16.44 -27.05
N THR A 204 1.77 -17.12 -27.71
CA THR A 204 3.13 -17.34 -27.23
C THR A 204 4.07 -16.46 -28.05
N THR A 205 5.06 -15.87 -27.39
CA THR A 205 6.12 -15.11 -28.06
C THR A 205 7.42 -15.22 -27.26
N GLU A 206 8.52 -14.83 -27.87
CA GLU A 206 9.82 -14.71 -27.20
C GLU A 206 10.28 -13.26 -27.33
N LEU A 207 10.56 -12.64 -26.19
CA LEU A 207 11.11 -11.29 -26.14
C LEU A 207 12.50 -11.37 -25.51
N GLY A 208 13.53 -11.09 -26.31
CA GLY A 208 14.91 -11.30 -25.91
C GLY A 208 15.21 -12.80 -25.74
N ALA A 209 15.38 -13.23 -24.49
CA ALA A 209 15.60 -14.63 -24.11
C ALA A 209 14.54 -15.14 -23.11
N THR A 210 13.38 -14.48 -23.07
CA THR A 210 12.28 -14.80 -22.15
C THR A 210 11.05 -15.23 -22.95
N SER A 211 10.56 -16.44 -22.65
CA SER A 211 9.29 -16.94 -23.18
C SER A 211 8.12 -16.23 -22.49
N VAL A 212 7.20 -15.70 -23.28
CA VAL A 212 6.02 -14.96 -22.80
C VAL A 212 4.76 -15.63 -23.31
N ILE A 213 3.79 -15.82 -22.42
CA ILE A 213 2.44 -16.26 -22.75
C ILE A 213 1.47 -15.16 -22.34
N VAL A 214 0.68 -14.68 -23.30
CA VAL A 214 -0.45 -13.78 -23.03
C VAL A 214 -1.73 -14.57 -23.29
N ALA A 215 -2.61 -14.66 -22.29
CA ALA A 215 -3.79 -15.51 -22.37
C ALA A 215 -5.02 -14.87 -21.71
N ALA A 216 -6.18 -15.03 -22.34
CA ALA A 216 -7.47 -14.78 -21.73
C ALA A 216 -7.97 -16.07 -21.05
N MET A 217 -8.00 -16.07 -19.72
CA MET A 217 -8.39 -17.23 -18.92
C MET A 217 -9.65 -16.93 -18.09
N PRO A 218 -10.61 -17.87 -17.99
CA PRO A 218 -11.76 -17.69 -17.11
C PRO A 218 -11.33 -17.53 -15.65
N LEU A 219 -11.92 -16.58 -14.93
CA LEU A 219 -11.60 -16.31 -13.51
C LEU A 219 -11.73 -17.56 -12.61
N LYS A 220 -12.69 -18.44 -12.93
CA LYS A 220 -12.90 -19.73 -12.25
C LYS A 220 -11.70 -20.68 -12.35
N GLU A 221 -10.87 -20.55 -13.38
CA GLU A 221 -9.62 -21.31 -13.54
C GLU A 221 -8.49 -20.66 -12.77
N CYS A 222 -8.42 -19.31 -12.73
CA CYS A 222 -7.47 -18.59 -11.89
C CYS A 222 -7.59 -19.04 -10.43
N ILE A 223 -8.79 -19.05 -9.86
CA ILE A 223 -8.99 -19.44 -8.44
C ILE A 223 -8.67 -20.90 -8.11
N LYS A 224 -8.35 -21.74 -9.10
CA LYS A 224 -7.89 -23.12 -8.88
C LYS A 224 -6.38 -23.20 -8.63
N LEU A 225 -5.63 -22.13 -8.93
CA LEU A 225 -4.22 -22.04 -8.59
C LEU A 225 -4.06 -22.23 -7.07
N PRO A 226 -3.24 -23.22 -6.63
CA PRO A 226 -2.91 -23.39 -5.23
C PRO A 226 -2.41 -22.08 -4.64
N GLY A 227 -2.89 -21.75 -3.44
CA GLY A 227 -2.51 -20.54 -2.74
C GLY A 227 -3.29 -19.27 -3.11
N ILE A 228 -4.13 -19.27 -4.14
CA ILE A 228 -5.01 -18.10 -4.41
C ILE A 228 -6.14 -17.99 -3.38
N LYS A 229 -6.75 -19.12 -2.98
CA LYS A 229 -7.90 -19.10 -2.06
C LYS A 229 -7.52 -18.83 -0.61
N ASP A 230 -6.42 -19.43 -0.17
CA ASP A 230 -5.90 -19.31 1.21
C ASP A 230 -4.90 -18.15 1.35
N GLY A 231 -4.54 -17.50 0.24
CA GLY A 231 -3.64 -16.35 0.21
C GLY A 231 -2.16 -16.71 0.13
N SER A 232 -1.77 -17.98 0.25
CA SER A 232 -0.36 -18.41 0.30
C SER A 232 0.41 -18.28 -1.01
N LEU A 233 -0.25 -18.05 -2.15
CA LEU A 233 0.45 -17.75 -3.42
C LEU A 233 0.82 -16.28 -3.52
N PHE A 234 0.08 -15.42 -2.82
CA PHE A 234 0.40 -14.01 -2.79
C PHE A 234 1.52 -13.79 -1.79
N GLN A 235 2.48 -12.94 -2.16
CA GLN A 235 3.34 -12.33 -1.15
C GLN A 235 2.44 -11.72 -0.08
N LYS A 236 2.88 -11.81 1.18
CA LYS A 236 2.36 -10.96 2.23
C LYS A 236 2.68 -9.51 1.87
N ASN A 237 1.82 -8.90 1.07
CA ASN A 237 1.93 -7.51 0.68
C ASN A 237 1.35 -6.68 1.83
N VAL A 238 2.00 -5.56 2.16
CA VAL A 238 1.51 -4.62 3.18
C VAL A 238 0.04 -4.22 2.91
N ARG A 239 -0.40 -4.26 1.64
CA ARG A 239 -1.80 -4.05 1.21
C ARG A 239 -2.83 -5.04 1.77
N GLN A 240 -2.45 -6.23 2.25
CA GLN A 240 -3.41 -7.17 2.86
C GLN A 240 -4.06 -6.58 4.13
N SER A 241 -3.38 -5.66 4.81
CA SER A 241 -3.93 -4.95 5.99
C SER A 241 -5.01 -3.92 5.63
N LEU A 242 -5.12 -3.52 4.36
CA LEU A 242 -6.06 -2.47 3.89
C LEU A 242 -7.52 -2.93 3.80
N GLY A 243 -7.78 -4.23 4.02
CA GLY A 243 -9.13 -4.80 4.05
C GLY A 243 -9.82 -4.91 2.68
N ILE A 244 -10.88 -5.73 2.63
CA ILE A 244 -11.59 -6.10 1.40
C ILE A 244 -12.51 -4.96 0.90
N ASN A 245 -12.76 -3.94 1.73
CA ASN A 245 -13.82 -2.95 1.53
C ASN A 245 -13.44 -1.67 0.77
N ASN A 246 -12.27 -1.62 0.11
CA ASN A 246 -11.91 -0.47 -0.71
C ASN A 246 -12.81 -0.31 -1.96
N THR A 247 -12.86 0.91 -2.50
CA THR A 247 -13.72 1.29 -3.63
C THR A 247 -13.45 0.48 -4.89
N VAL A 248 -12.18 0.15 -5.16
CA VAL A 248 -11.75 -0.66 -6.31
C VAL A 248 -12.31 -2.09 -6.20
N ASN A 249 -12.15 -2.75 -5.06
CA ASN A 249 -12.67 -4.10 -4.80
C ASN A 249 -14.20 -4.14 -4.91
N LYS A 250 -14.89 -3.10 -4.43
CA LYS A 250 -16.34 -2.94 -4.58
C LYS A 250 -16.73 -2.86 -6.08
N LYS A 251 -16.01 -2.06 -6.87
CA LYS A 251 -16.24 -1.93 -8.33
C LYS A 251 -15.98 -3.25 -9.07
N ILE A 252 -14.87 -3.94 -8.79
CA ILE A 252 -14.54 -5.26 -9.35
C ILE A 252 -15.66 -6.27 -9.03
N LYS A 253 -16.07 -6.33 -7.76
CA LYS A 253 -17.16 -7.22 -7.31
C LYS A 253 -18.47 -6.89 -8.01
N LYS A 254 -18.81 -5.61 -8.19
CA LYS A 254 -20.03 -5.19 -8.90
C LYS A 254 -20.01 -5.64 -10.35
N THR A 255 -18.90 -5.46 -11.06
CA THR A 255 -18.74 -5.87 -12.47
C THR A 255 -18.87 -7.38 -12.66
N ILE A 256 -18.23 -8.18 -11.79
CA ILE A 256 -18.30 -9.65 -11.87
C ILE A 256 -19.73 -10.16 -11.66
N ASN A 257 -20.50 -9.52 -10.77
CA ASN A 257 -21.84 -9.95 -10.41
C ASN A 257 -22.96 -9.33 -11.27
N ASP A 258 -22.66 -8.38 -12.14
CA ASP A 258 -23.62 -7.76 -13.07
C ASP A 258 -23.73 -8.61 -14.35
N PRO A 259 -24.88 -9.24 -14.65
CA PRO A 259 -25.05 -10.10 -15.82
C PRO A 259 -24.82 -9.39 -17.16
N ASN A 260 -24.96 -8.07 -17.21
CA ASN A 260 -24.77 -7.29 -18.43
C ASN A 260 -23.32 -6.85 -18.63
N LYS A 261 -22.51 -6.81 -17.55
CA LYS A 261 -21.11 -6.31 -17.59
C LYS A 261 -20.07 -7.41 -17.41
N CYS A 262 -20.45 -8.57 -16.86
CA CYS A 262 -19.50 -9.64 -16.56
C CYS A 262 -18.81 -10.18 -17.82
N GLY A 263 -19.46 -10.11 -19.00
CA GLY A 263 -18.87 -10.49 -20.28
C GLY A 263 -17.72 -9.57 -20.72
N ASP A 264 -17.77 -8.29 -20.32
CA ASP A 264 -16.78 -7.27 -20.66
C ASP A 264 -15.68 -7.18 -19.59
N PHE A 265 -15.69 -8.03 -18.56
CA PHE A 265 -14.77 -7.97 -17.43
C PHE A 265 -13.30 -7.93 -17.86
N PHE A 266 -12.94 -8.64 -18.94
CA PHE A 266 -11.59 -8.64 -19.51
C PHE A 266 -11.09 -7.24 -19.89
N PHE A 267 -11.99 -6.34 -20.31
CA PHE A 267 -11.66 -4.98 -20.73
C PHE A 267 -11.62 -3.97 -19.58
N PHE A 268 -12.04 -4.37 -18.37
CA PHE A 268 -12.16 -3.49 -17.22
C PHE A 268 -11.03 -3.66 -16.20
N HIS A 269 -9.98 -4.42 -16.52
CA HIS A 269 -8.83 -4.63 -15.64
C HIS A 269 -7.51 -4.70 -16.42
N ASN A 270 -6.40 -4.43 -15.75
CA ASN A 270 -5.06 -4.48 -16.34
C ASN A 270 -4.50 -5.90 -16.50
N GLY A 271 -5.22 -6.91 -16.01
CA GLY A 271 -4.81 -8.32 -16.05
C GLY A 271 -3.97 -8.70 -14.83
N ILE A 272 -3.39 -9.90 -14.90
CA ILE A 272 -2.46 -10.41 -13.87
C ILE A 272 -1.19 -10.81 -14.61
N THR A 273 -0.06 -10.27 -14.14
CA THR A 273 1.26 -10.69 -14.58
C THR A 273 1.81 -11.67 -13.56
N ALA A 274 2.35 -12.80 -14.03
CA ALA A 274 3.00 -13.79 -13.19
C ALA A 274 4.36 -14.12 -13.80
N ILE A 275 5.37 -14.32 -12.96
CA ILE A 275 6.72 -14.67 -13.40
C ILE A 275 6.95 -16.14 -13.07
N CYS A 276 7.73 -16.83 -13.89
CA CYS A 276 8.15 -18.20 -13.59
C CYS A 276 9.53 -18.46 -14.16
N ASN A 277 10.21 -19.46 -13.59
CA ASN A 277 11.56 -19.83 -14.00
C ASN A 277 11.58 -20.56 -15.34
N LYS A 278 10.51 -21.30 -15.66
CA LYS A 278 10.42 -22.08 -16.90
C LYS A 278 8.97 -22.34 -17.29
N ILE A 279 8.72 -22.24 -18.59
CA ILE A 279 7.47 -22.66 -19.25
C ILE A 279 7.77 -23.91 -20.09
N GLU A 280 6.91 -24.93 -19.98
CA GLU A 280 6.98 -26.15 -20.79
C GLU A 280 5.60 -26.38 -21.45
N GLU A 281 5.56 -26.40 -22.78
CA GLU A 281 4.35 -26.74 -23.52
C GLU A 281 4.20 -28.27 -23.60
N CYS A 282 3.11 -28.79 -23.03
CA CYS A 282 2.81 -30.23 -23.01
C CYS A 282 1.91 -30.66 -24.19
N GLY A 283 1.52 -29.73 -25.06
CA GLY A 283 0.59 -29.93 -26.18
C GLY A 283 -0.88 -29.71 -25.78
N ASN A 284 -1.76 -29.60 -26.78
CA ASN A 284 -3.21 -29.36 -26.61
C ASN A 284 -3.57 -28.14 -25.75
N GLY A 285 -2.73 -27.09 -25.78
CA GLY A 285 -2.92 -25.88 -24.97
C GLY A 285 -2.61 -26.05 -23.48
N GLU A 286 -1.96 -27.15 -23.07
CA GLU A 286 -1.50 -27.33 -21.70
C GLU A 286 -0.06 -26.83 -21.53
N PHE A 287 0.14 -25.98 -20.53
CA PHE A 287 1.43 -25.38 -20.20
C PHE A 287 1.76 -25.64 -18.74
N LYS A 288 2.97 -26.15 -18.50
CA LYS A 288 3.51 -26.36 -17.17
C LYS A 288 4.46 -25.23 -16.81
N LEU A 289 4.11 -24.52 -15.75
CA LEU A 289 4.84 -23.39 -15.21
C LEU A 289 5.65 -23.88 -14.00
N TYR A 290 6.95 -23.60 -14.00
CA TYR A 290 7.84 -23.97 -12.91
C TYR A 290 8.33 -22.75 -12.16
N GLY A 291 8.23 -22.80 -10.83
CA GLY A 291 8.62 -21.72 -9.97
C GLY A 291 7.86 -20.43 -10.23
N LEU A 292 6.54 -20.53 -10.40
CA LEU A 292 5.63 -19.40 -10.51
C LEU A 292 5.70 -18.55 -9.24
N ASN A 293 5.89 -17.25 -9.39
CA ASN A 293 5.94 -16.26 -8.31
C ASN A 293 5.25 -14.94 -8.71
#